data_AF-A0A2V6QRQ0-F1
#
_entry.id   AF-A0A2V6QRQ0-F1
#
_cell.length_a   1.000
_cell.length_b   1.000
_cell.length_c   1.000
_cell.angle_alpha   90.00
_cell.angle_beta   90.00
_cell.angle_gamma   90.00
#
_symmetry.space_group_name_H-M   'P 1'
#
loop_
_entity.id
_entity.type
_entity.pdbx_description
1 polymer ?
#
loop_
_entity_poly.entity_id
_entity_poly.type
_entity_poly.pdbx_seq_one_letter_code
_entity_poly.pdbx_strand_id
1 'polypeptide(L)'
;MTPAALARQLLLDAPGDALCDPCLALVCGTTLSDMREITTGLLDRGLDFHPTSICTSCRRRVVAIVYRTKCVHCSQPLADDDPGSLVDGERFHFRCWRLLVTDDTIRLSRTMNRRSRELIEQSRRRIRSGRRPPPRPSD
;
A
#
# COMPACT_ATOMS: atom_id res chain seq x y z
N MET A 1 -5.05 -1.78 30.20
CA MET A 1 -4.36 -1.01 29.14
C MET A 1 -4.16 0.41 29.64
N THR A 2 -2.97 1.00 29.49
CA THR A 2 -2.71 2.37 29.95
C THR A 2 -3.23 3.41 28.94
N PRO A 3 -3.53 4.66 29.37
CA PRO A 3 -3.93 5.72 28.45
C PRO A 3 -2.91 5.95 27.32
N ALA A 4 -1.61 5.85 27.64
CA ALA A 4 -0.54 5.96 26.64
C ALA A 4 -0.59 4.84 25.58
N ALA A 5 -0.82 3.60 26.01
CA ALA A 5 -0.94 2.46 25.10
C ALA A 5 -2.19 2.58 24.22
N LEU A 6 -3.32 3.01 24.79
CA LEU A 6 -4.57 3.22 24.05
C LEU A 6 -4.46 4.37 23.05
N ALA A 7 -3.92 5.52 23.44
CA ALA A 7 -3.69 6.65 22.54
C ALA A 7 -2.80 6.25 21.35
N ARG A 8 -1.72 5.51 21.63
CA ARG A 8 -0.85 4.97 20.59
C ARG A 8 -1.60 4.02 19.66
N GLN A 9 -2.40 3.10 20.21
CA GLN A 9 -3.15 2.14 19.42
C GLN A 9 -4.18 2.84 18.50
N LEU A 10 -4.92 3.83 19.02
CA LEU A 10 -5.89 4.60 18.23
C LEU A 10 -5.25 5.28 17.01
N LEU A 11 -4.07 5.85 17.18
CA LEU A 11 -3.34 6.49 16.08
C LEU A 11 -2.79 5.46 15.08
N LEU A 12 -2.40 4.27 15.54
CA LEU A 12 -1.93 3.18 14.68
C LEU A 12 -3.05 2.52 13.87
N ASP A 13 -4.25 2.39 14.46
CA ASP A 13 -5.41 1.77 13.82
C ASP A 13 -5.98 2.66 12.70
N ALA A 14 -5.72 3.97 12.73
CA ALA A 14 -6.13 4.92 11.71
C ALA A 14 -4.96 5.81 11.23
N PRO A 15 -3.97 5.26 10.50
CA PRO A 15 -2.85 6.05 9.98
C PRO A 15 -3.33 7.18 9.07
N GLY A 16 -2.83 8.39 9.29
CA GLY A 16 -3.24 9.60 8.58
C GLY A 16 -4.41 10.35 9.22
N ASP A 17 -5.16 9.73 10.15
CA ASP A 17 -6.17 10.44 10.94
C ASP A 17 -5.53 11.13 12.14
N ALA A 18 -5.66 12.45 12.17
CA ALA A 18 -5.06 13.28 13.20
C ALA A 18 -6.03 13.52 14.35
N LEU A 19 -5.56 13.38 15.60
CA LEU A 19 -6.34 13.64 16.79
C LEU A 19 -5.65 14.65 17.69
N CYS A 20 -6.40 15.61 18.23
CA CYS A 20 -5.87 16.58 19.19
C CYS A 20 -5.88 16.01 20.62
N ASP A 21 -5.01 16.54 21.49
CA ASP A 21 -4.90 16.09 22.88
C ASP A 21 -6.25 16.07 23.62
N PRO A 22 -7.16 17.06 23.48
CA PRO A 22 -8.47 16.98 24.12
C PRO A 22 -9.33 15.79 23.67
N CYS A 23 -9.32 15.47 22.37
CA CYS A 23 -10.07 14.33 21.84
C CYS A 23 -9.46 13.01 22.32
N LEU A 24 -8.12 12.91 22.30
CA LEU A 24 -7.42 11.74 22.82
C LEU A 24 -7.66 11.56 24.33
N ALA A 25 -7.58 12.64 25.11
CA ALA A 25 -7.82 12.63 26.54
C ALA A 25 -9.23 12.13 26.87
N LEU A 26 -10.23 12.62 26.13
CA LEU A 26 -11.62 12.19 26.26
C LEU A 26 -11.79 10.69 25.99
N VAL A 27 -11.28 10.19 24.86
CA VAL A 27 -11.42 8.78 24.48
C VAL A 27 -10.61 7.86 25.40
N CYS A 28 -9.43 8.30 25.84
CA CYS A 28 -8.55 7.52 26.72
C CYS A 28 -8.94 7.62 28.20
N GLY A 29 -9.94 8.44 28.56
CA GLY A 29 -10.40 8.61 29.93
C GLY A 29 -9.34 9.20 30.88
N THR A 30 -8.52 10.14 30.39
CA THR A 30 -7.41 10.75 31.15
C THR A 30 -7.50 12.28 31.11
N THR A 31 -6.67 12.97 31.90
CA THR A 31 -6.65 14.44 31.87
C THR A 31 -5.95 14.99 30.63
N LEU A 32 -6.23 16.26 30.28
CA LEU A 32 -5.54 16.94 29.18
C LEU A 32 -4.04 17.07 29.44
N SER A 33 -3.64 17.27 30.69
CA SER A 33 -2.22 17.38 31.07
C SER A 33 -1.49 16.07 30.84
N ASP A 34 -2.06 14.95 31.29
CA ASP A 34 -1.47 13.62 31.05
C ASP A 34 -1.38 13.34 29.56
N MET A 35 -2.42 13.69 28.78
CA MET A 35 -2.41 13.44 27.35
C MET A 35 -1.35 14.27 26.62
N ARG A 36 -1.10 15.51 27.04
CA ARG A 36 0.01 16.32 26.50
C ARG A 36 1.37 15.70 26.75
N GLU A 37 1.59 15.14 27.94
CA GLU A 37 2.83 14.43 28.25
C GLU A 37 2.97 13.16 27.40
N ILE A 38 1.87 12.41 27.23
CA ILE A 38 1.81 11.23 26.38
C ILE A 38 2.14 11.59 24.92
N THR A 39 1.47 12.59 24.34
CA THR A 39 1.67 12.97 22.93
C THR A 39 3.05 13.57 22.68
N THR A 40 3.59 14.35 23.63
CA THR A 40 4.99 14.80 23.60
C THR A 40 5.94 13.60 23.58
N GLY A 41 5.73 12.63 24.47
CA GLY A 41 6.53 11.40 24.51
C GLY A 41 6.38 10.51 23.26
N LEU A 42 5.29 10.62 22.50
CA LEU A 42 5.12 9.93 21.22
C LEU A 42 5.90 10.62 20.10
N LEU A 43 5.90 11.95 20.07
CA LEU A 43 6.65 12.77 19.11
C LEU A 43 8.17 12.61 19.29
N ASP A 44 8.65 12.49 20.54
CA ASP A 44 10.07 12.35 20.84
C ASP A 44 10.64 10.96 20.47
N ARG A 45 9.80 9.92 20.46
CA ARG A 45 10.25 8.52 20.30
C ARG A 45 10.43 8.06 18.85
N GLY A 46 10.15 8.89 17.84
CA GLY A 46 10.50 8.57 16.45
C GLY A 46 9.78 9.37 15.36
N LEU A 47 10.23 9.17 14.11
CA LEU A 47 9.77 9.89 12.91
C LEU A 47 8.37 9.48 12.39
N ASP A 48 7.71 8.57 13.10
CA ASP A 48 6.43 7.99 12.70
C ASP A 48 5.23 8.83 13.16
N PHE A 49 5.39 9.60 14.24
CA PHE A 49 4.37 10.54 14.71
C PHE A 49 4.77 11.96 14.36
N HIS A 50 3.81 12.77 13.92
CA HIS A 50 4.08 14.16 13.60
C HIS A 50 2.89 15.06 13.93
N PRO A 51 3.13 16.35 14.19
CA PRO A 51 2.07 17.31 14.42
C PRO A 51 1.41 17.72 13.10
N THR A 52 0.13 18.05 13.18
CA THR A 52 -0.66 18.69 12.14
C THR A 52 -1.60 19.73 12.76
N SER A 53 -2.35 20.45 11.92
CA SER A 53 -3.13 21.62 12.31
C SER A 53 -4.64 21.42 12.33
N ILE A 54 -5.15 20.22 12.00
CA ILE A 54 -6.59 19.94 11.98
C ILE A 54 -6.84 18.56 12.61
N CYS A 55 -7.77 18.50 13.56
CA CYS A 55 -8.21 17.23 14.15
C CYS A 55 -9.33 16.59 13.32
N THR A 56 -9.18 15.33 12.92
CA THR A 56 -10.19 14.56 12.17
C THR A 56 -11.49 14.40 12.95
N SER A 57 -11.40 14.20 14.28
CA SER A 57 -12.57 13.98 15.14
C SER A 57 -13.40 15.25 15.37
N CYS A 58 -12.80 16.31 15.92
CA CYS A 58 -13.56 17.53 16.25
C CYS A 58 -13.55 18.59 15.15
N ARG A 59 -12.82 18.37 14.04
CA ARG A 59 -12.69 19.27 12.88
C ARG A 59 -12.16 20.67 13.17
N ARG A 60 -11.70 20.93 14.40
CA ARG A 60 -11.11 22.22 14.79
C ARG A 60 -9.69 22.35 14.26
N ARG A 61 -9.30 23.59 13.92
CA ARG A 61 -7.92 23.94 13.62
C ARG A 61 -7.14 24.11 14.92
N VAL A 62 -6.46 23.04 15.33
CA VAL A 62 -5.69 22.92 16.58
C VAL A 62 -4.50 21.99 16.34
N VAL A 63 -3.50 22.04 17.22
CA VAL A 63 -2.41 21.06 17.20
C VAL A 63 -3.01 19.67 17.41
N ALA A 64 -2.77 18.80 16.44
CA ALA A 64 -3.18 17.40 16.46
C ALA A 64 -1.97 16.53 16.14
N ILE A 65 -1.95 15.31 16.67
CA ILE A 65 -0.94 14.30 16.38
C ILE A 65 -1.51 13.28 15.42
N VAL A 66 -0.68 12.79 14.50
CA VAL A 66 -1.05 11.77 13.52
C VAL A 66 0.05 10.73 13.42
N TYR A 67 -0.34 9.47 13.21
CA TYR A 67 0.59 8.41 12.81
C TYR A 67 0.73 8.40 11.28
N ARG A 68 1.97 8.46 10.81
CA ARG A 68 2.28 8.59 9.39
C ARG A 68 1.83 7.37 8.61
N THR A 69 1.14 7.60 7.50
CA THR A 69 0.77 6.49 6.61
C THR A 69 2.00 5.98 5.88
N LYS A 70 2.13 4.66 5.77
CA LYS A 70 3.26 3.99 5.11
C LYS A 70 2.81 3.31 3.83
N CYS A 71 3.71 3.21 2.87
CA CYS A 71 3.51 2.44 1.67
C CYS A 71 3.54 0.94 2.01
N VAL A 72 2.49 0.19 1.65
CA VAL A 72 2.40 -1.25 1.92
C VAL A 72 3.53 -2.02 1.22
N HIS A 73 3.93 -1.59 0.02
CA HIS A 73 4.96 -2.30 -0.77
C HIS A 73 6.38 -2.17 -0.21
N CYS A 74 6.82 -0.98 0.18
CA CYS A 74 8.20 -0.74 0.62
C CYS A 74 8.33 -0.43 2.12
N SER A 75 7.21 -0.35 2.84
CA SER A 75 7.11 0.02 4.26
C SER A 75 7.67 1.41 4.62
N GLN A 76 8.08 2.21 3.64
CA GLN A 76 8.56 3.57 3.85
C GLN A 76 7.37 4.55 3.98
N PRO A 77 7.53 5.65 4.75
CA PRO A 77 6.49 6.66 4.87
C PRO A 77 6.05 7.26 3.54
N LEU A 78 4.77 7.59 3.44
CA LEU A 78 4.23 8.45 2.38
C LEU A 78 4.51 9.90 2.76
N ALA A 79 4.79 10.74 1.76
CA ALA A 79 4.99 12.15 2.01
C ALA A 79 3.65 12.81 2.34
N ASP A 80 3.66 13.84 3.17
CA ASP A 80 2.45 14.52 3.62
C ASP A 80 1.72 15.23 2.45
N ASP A 81 2.47 15.61 1.41
CA ASP A 81 1.99 16.23 0.17
C ASP A 81 1.77 15.25 -1.00
N ASP A 82 2.36 14.05 -0.93
CA ASP A 82 2.09 12.93 -1.84
C ASP A 82 1.51 11.74 -1.06
N PRO A 83 0.17 11.71 -0.92
CA PRO A 83 -0.52 10.67 -0.16
C PRO A 83 -0.46 9.29 -0.84
N GLY A 84 0.21 9.17 -1.99
CA GLY A 84 0.34 7.96 -2.77
C GLY A 84 -0.95 7.55 -3.49
N SER A 85 -0.93 6.35 -4.06
CA SER A 85 -2.10 5.70 -4.66
C SER A 85 -2.81 4.86 -3.60
N LEU A 86 -4.13 5.09 -3.45
CA LEU A 86 -5.01 4.24 -2.64
C LEU A 86 -5.63 3.17 -3.56
N VAL A 87 -5.36 1.90 -3.30
CA VAL A 87 -5.84 0.75 -4.08
C VAL A 87 -6.40 -0.26 -3.10
N ASP A 88 -7.67 -0.63 -3.25
CA ASP A 88 -8.37 -1.59 -2.37
C ASP A 88 -8.23 -1.28 -0.86
N GLY A 89 -8.13 0.01 -0.50
CA GLY A 89 -7.97 0.47 0.88
C GLY A 89 -6.52 0.52 1.37
N GLU A 90 -5.57 0.03 0.58
CA GLU A 90 -4.14 0.06 0.87
C GLU A 90 -3.44 1.24 0.19
N ARG A 91 -2.44 1.82 0.85
CA ARG A 91 -1.67 2.94 0.28
C ARG A 91 -0.31 2.52 -0.22
N PHE A 92 0.06 3.06 -1.38
CA PHE A 92 1.34 2.82 -2.05
C PHE A 92 1.96 4.15 -2.50
N HIS A 93 3.28 4.26 -2.52
CA HIS A 93 3.90 5.29 -3.36
C HIS A 93 3.47 5.06 -4.81
N PHE A 94 3.25 6.15 -5.56
CA PHE A 94 2.90 6.06 -6.97
C PHE A 94 3.90 5.18 -7.76
N ARG A 95 5.20 5.32 -7.47
CA ARG A 95 6.26 4.49 -8.08
C ARG A 95 6.14 3.02 -7.70
N CYS A 96 5.90 2.71 -6.43
CA CYS A 96 5.77 1.34 -5.95
C CYS A 96 4.56 0.65 -6.59
N TRP A 97 3.43 1.34 -6.65
CA TRP A 97 2.25 0.85 -7.35
C TRP A 97 2.52 0.61 -8.84
N ARG A 98 3.12 1.59 -9.52
CA ARG A 98 3.45 1.46 -10.95
C ARG A 98 4.35 0.27 -11.23
N LEU A 99 5.31 -0.02 -10.35
CA LEU A 99 6.19 -1.20 -10.48
C LEU A 99 5.40 -2.50 -10.36
N LEU A 100 4.49 -2.62 -9.39
CA LEU A 100 3.64 -3.80 -9.21
C LEU A 100 2.74 -4.06 -10.43
N VAL A 101 2.01 -3.04 -10.89
CA VAL A 101 1.12 -3.16 -12.06
C VAL A 101 1.91 -3.51 -13.33
N THR A 102 3.10 -2.92 -13.49
CA THR A 102 3.94 -3.20 -14.66
C THR A 102 4.47 -4.63 -14.61
N ASP A 103 4.89 -5.13 -13.44
CA ASP A 103 5.35 -6.51 -13.29
C ASP A 103 4.25 -7.52 -13.61
N ASP A 104 3.02 -7.28 -13.13
CA ASP A 104 1.85 -8.10 -13.46
C ASP A 104 1.55 -8.08 -14.96
N THR A 105 1.59 -6.91 -15.58
CA THR A 105 1.38 -6.76 -17.03
C THR A 105 2.45 -7.50 -17.83
N ILE A 106 3.72 -7.41 -17.43
CA ILE A 106 4.83 -8.12 -18.07
C ILE A 106 4.67 -9.64 -17.90
N ARG A 107 4.30 -10.11 -16.70
CA ARG A 107 4.07 -11.54 -16.43
C ARG A 107 2.93 -12.10 -17.28
N LEU A 108 1.82 -11.37 -17.38
CA LEU A 108 0.68 -11.72 -18.24
C LEU A 108 1.08 -11.77 -19.72
N SER A 109 1.78 -10.74 -20.20
CA SER A 109 2.28 -10.68 -21.58
C SER A 109 3.22 -11.84 -21.91
N ARG A 110 4.15 -12.20 -21.01
CA ARG A 110 5.04 -13.36 -21.18
C ARG A 110 4.28 -14.68 -21.25
N THR A 111 3.25 -14.85 -20.41
CA THR A 111 2.41 -16.05 -20.38
C THR A 111 1.62 -16.19 -21.69
N MET A 112 1.00 -15.10 -22.14
CA MET A 112 0.26 -15.07 -23.41
C MET A 112 1.16 -15.32 -24.62
N ASN A 113 2.35 -14.73 -24.66
CA ASN A 113 3.32 -14.95 -25.73
C ASN A 113 3.81 -16.39 -25.78
N ARG A 114 4.01 -17.04 -24.63
CA ARG A 114 4.40 -18.47 -24.58
C ARG A 114 3.30 -19.35 -25.17
N ARG A 115 2.04 -19.15 -24.74
CA ARG A 115 0.89 -19.90 -25.24
C ARG A 115 0.66 -19.69 -26.74
N SER A 116 0.81 -18.46 -27.23
CA SER A 116 0.71 -18.14 -28.67
C SER A 116 1.77 -18.90 -29.47
N ARG A 117 3.03 -18.90 -29.01
CA ARG A 117 4.12 -19.64 -29.68
C ARG A 117 3.87 -21.15 -29.72
N GLU A 118 3.34 -21.73 -28.64
CA GLU A 118 2.98 -23.15 -28.59
C GLU A 118 1.88 -23.49 -29.59
N LEU A 119 0.83 -22.67 -29.69
CA LEU A 119 -0.26 -22.85 -30.66
C LEU A 119 0.22 -22.74 -32.11
N ILE A 120 1.10 -21.77 -32.39
CA ILE A 120 1.72 -21.61 -33.73
C ILE A 120 2.59 -22.84 -34.06
N GLU A 121 3.39 -23.34 -33.13
CA GLU A 121 4.24 -24.51 -33.35
C GLU A 121 3.40 -25.79 -33.55
N GLN A 122 2.32 -25.97 -32.79
CA GLN A 122 1.38 -27.07 -33.00
C GLN A 122 0.72 -27.02 -34.38
N SER A 123 0.29 -25.83 -34.83
CA SER A 123 -0.25 -25.64 -36.18
C SER A 123 0.79 -26.00 -37.25
N ARG A 124 2.03 -25.51 -37.13
CA ARG A 124 3.14 -25.85 -38.03
C ARG A 124 3.45 -27.35 -38.05
N ARG A 125 3.36 -28.04 -36.91
CA ARG A 125 3.54 -29.50 -36.84
C ARG A 125 2.45 -30.23 -37.60
N ARG A 126 1.17 -29.84 -37.43
CA ARG A 126 0.04 -30.43 -38.15
C ARG A 126 0.16 -30.27 -39.67
N ILE A 127 0.56 -29.08 -40.12
CA ILE A 127 0.79 -28.81 -41.56
C ILE A 127 1.94 -29.69 -42.10
N ARG A 128 3.04 -29.84 -41.33
CA ARG A 128 4.16 -30.70 -41.72
C ARG A 128 3.79 -32.19 -41.74
N SER A 129 3.01 -32.68 -40.77
CA SER A 129 2.57 -34.08 -40.73
C SER A 129 1.52 -34.41 -41.81
N GLY A 130 0.72 -33.43 -42.24
CA GLY A 130 -0.22 -33.60 -43.36
C GLY A 130 0.45 -33.60 -44.74
N ARG A 131 1.71 -33.13 -44.85
CA ARG A 131 2.51 -33.14 -46.09
C ARG A 131 3.46 -34.34 -46.14
N ARG A 132 3.00 -35.57 -45.93
CA ARG A 132 3.81 -36.76 -46.27
C ARG A 132 3.83 -36.88 -47.80
N PRO A 133 4.97 -36.74 -48.49
CA PRO A 133 5.02 -36.92 -49.94
C PRO A 133 4.68 -38.37 -50.28
N PRO A 134 3.95 -38.64 -51.38
CA PRO A 134 3.74 -40.02 -51.82
C PRO A 134 5.10 -40.69 -52.11
N PRO A 135 5.26 -42.00 -51.82
CA PRO A 135 6.48 -42.71 -52.12
C PRO A 135 6.74 -42.65 -53.62
N ARG A 136 8.00 -42.36 -54.00
CA ARG A 136 8.42 -42.39 -55.40
C ARG A 136 8.38 -43.85 -55.89
N PRO A 137 7.83 -44.13 -57.09
CA PRO A 137 7.88 -45.47 -57.65
C PRO A 137 9.34 -45.85 -57.92
N SER A 138 9.69 -47.08 -57.57
CA SER A 138 11.01 -47.68 -57.81
C SER A 138 11.03 -48.22 -59.25
N ASP A 139 12.04 -47.82 -60.03
CA ASP A 139 12.44 -48.48 -61.28
C ASP A 139 13.24 -49.76 -60.97
#